data_AF-A0A9D4ZVH0-F1
#
_entry.id   AF-A0A9D4ZVH0-F1
#
_cell.length_a   1.000
_cell.length_b   1.000
_cell.length_c   1.000
_cell.angle_alpha   90.00
_cell.angle_beta   90.00
_cell.angle_gamma   90.00
#
_symmetry.space_group_name_H-M   'P 1'
#
loop_
_entity.id
_entity.type
_entity.pdbx_description
1 polymer ?
#
loop_
_entity_poly.entity_id
_entity_poly.type
_entity_poly.pdbx_seq_one_letter_code
_entity_poly.pdbx_strand_id
1 'polypeptide(L)'
;MIRRFLRARDLDVGKASAMFLKYLKWRHSFVPNGPISLSQVTNEIADDKVFVQGHDKIGRPILVVFGGKHFQKKDGLEEFKRFVVYILDKLCASMADGQEKFVCIVELKGWGYSNSDVRAYITGLSILQMVFVENKKVKSTLEEDIDENQLPEIYGGKLQLVAIQDI
;
A
#
# COMPACT_ATOMS: atom_id res chain seq x y z
N MET A 1 14.46 13.36 -1.10
CA MET A 1 13.31 13.28 -0.18
C MET A 1 12.41 14.52 -0.21
N ILE A 2 12.91 15.77 -0.17
CA ILE A 2 12.05 16.98 -0.11
C ILE A 2 11.19 17.25 -1.35
N ARG A 3 11.63 16.85 -2.56
CA ARG A 3 10.94 17.11 -3.83
C ARG A 3 9.47 16.61 -3.84
N ARG A 4 9.19 15.47 -3.20
CA ARG A 4 7.83 14.91 -3.11
C ARG A 4 6.88 15.79 -2.31
N PHE A 5 7.37 16.42 -1.24
CA PHE A 5 6.57 17.31 -0.39
C PHE A 5 6.27 18.63 -1.10
N LEU A 6 7.22 19.12 -1.91
CA LEU A 6 7.02 20.29 -2.76
C LEU A 6 5.97 20.02 -3.84
N ARG A 7 6.08 18.91 -4.56
CA ARG A 7 5.09 18.51 -5.57
C ARG A 7 3.70 18.32 -4.98
N ALA A 8 3.59 17.69 -3.81
CA ALA A 8 2.31 17.48 -3.12
C ALA A 8 1.63 18.77 -2.62
N ARG A 9 2.32 19.92 -2.67
CA ARG A 9 1.84 21.22 -2.20
C ARG A 9 2.04 22.31 -3.25
N ASP A 10 2.00 21.94 -4.54
CA ASP A 10 2.07 22.89 -5.66
C ASP A 10 3.29 23.83 -5.60
N LEU A 11 4.43 23.29 -5.14
CA LEU A 11 5.70 24.00 -4.92
C LEU A 11 5.64 25.12 -3.86
N ASP A 12 4.58 25.18 -3.04
CA ASP A 12 4.47 26.06 -1.88
C ASP A 12 5.46 25.62 -0.80
N VAL A 13 6.54 26.37 -0.66
CA VAL A 13 7.65 26.07 0.25
C VAL A 13 7.18 26.02 1.70
N GLY A 14 6.27 26.90 2.12
CA GLY A 14 5.77 26.97 3.49
C GLY A 14 4.95 25.73 3.85
N LYS A 15 3.98 25.37 3.01
CA LYS A 15 3.14 24.19 3.21
C LYS A 15 3.94 22.90 3.08
N ALA A 16 4.85 22.81 2.12
CA ALA A 16 5.72 21.65 1.93
C ALA A 16 6.64 21.43 3.12
N SER A 17 7.26 22.49 3.65
CA SER A 17 8.15 22.42 4.81
C SER A 17 7.39 22.02 6.07
N ALA A 18 6.20 22.59 6.30
CA ALA A 18 5.35 22.21 7.43
C ALA A 18 4.93 20.72 7.36
N MET A 19 4.54 20.24 6.18
CA MET A 19 4.20 18.83 5.96
C MET A 19 5.42 17.91 6.16
N PHE A 20 6.58 18.30 5.65
CA PHE A 20 7.82 17.54 5.80
C PHE A 20 8.23 17.43 7.27
N LEU A 21 8.18 18.52 8.03
CA LEU A 21 8.46 18.50 9.47
C LEU A 21 7.48 17.63 10.24
N LYS A 22 6.18 17.69 9.90
CA LYS A 22 5.17 16.80 10.49
C LYS A 22 5.48 15.33 10.20
N TYR A 23 5.84 15.01 8.96
CA TYR A 23 6.25 13.67 8.56
C TYR A 23 7.50 13.19 9.31
N LEU A 24 8.55 14.02 9.41
CA LEU A 24 9.77 13.67 10.14
C LEU A 24 9.51 13.39 11.62
N LYS A 25 8.72 14.24 12.29
CA LYS A 25 8.31 14.03 13.69
C LYS A 25 7.56 12.72 13.86
N TRP A 26 6.59 12.46 12.98
CA TRP A 26 5.85 11.21 12.99
C TRP A 26 6.79 10.01 12.76
N ARG A 27 7.66 10.07 11.75
CA ARG A 27 8.59 8.99 11.41
C ARG A 27 9.53 8.67 12.57
N HIS A 28 10.10 9.70 13.21
CA HIS A 28 10.95 9.54 14.39
C HIS A 28 10.19 8.93 15.57
N SER A 29 8.93 9.32 15.80
CA SER A 29 8.12 8.76 16.88
C SER A 29 7.65 7.33 16.63
N PHE A 30 7.29 7.01 15.39
CA PHE A 30 6.65 5.74 15.03
C PHE A 30 7.67 4.64 14.75
N VAL A 31 8.82 5.00 14.16
CA VAL A 31 9.88 4.07 13.80
C VAL A 31 11.24 4.59 14.31
N PRO A 32 11.41 4.65 15.64
CA PRO A 32 12.58 5.28 16.27
C PRO A 32 13.89 4.51 16.01
N ASN A 33 13.80 3.20 15.75
CA ASN A 33 14.94 2.31 15.62
C ASN A 33 15.35 2.04 14.15
N GLY A 34 14.89 2.87 13.21
CA GLY A 34 15.10 2.64 11.78
C GLY A 34 14.09 1.65 11.18
N PRO A 35 14.19 1.34 9.88
CA PRO A 35 13.15 0.67 9.08
C PRO A 35 12.53 -0.57 9.75
N ILE A 36 11.23 -0.78 9.53
CA ILE A 36 10.52 -1.94 10.06
C ILE A 36 11.10 -3.22 9.42
N SER A 37 11.50 -4.18 10.25
CA SER A 37 12.01 -5.49 9.83
C SER A 37 10.88 -6.52 9.74
N LEU A 38 11.09 -7.58 8.97
CA LEU A 38 10.12 -8.70 8.85
C LEU A 38 9.72 -9.30 10.20
N SER A 39 10.67 -9.42 11.13
CA SER A 39 10.43 -9.94 12.48
C SER A 39 9.41 -9.12 13.30
N GLN A 40 9.18 -7.86 12.95
CA GLN A 40 8.22 -6.97 13.63
C GLN A 40 6.80 -7.07 13.09
N VAL A 41 6.60 -7.82 12.00
CA VAL A 41 5.35 -7.96 11.22
C VAL A 41 5.10 -9.42 10.77
N THR A 42 5.72 -10.39 11.44
CA THR A 42 5.70 -11.81 11.03
C THR A 42 4.30 -12.38 10.89
N ASN A 43 3.36 -12.02 11.78
CA ASN A 43 2.00 -12.54 11.72
C ASN A 43 1.23 -11.92 10.55
N GLU A 44 1.52 -10.66 10.22
CA GLU A 44 0.91 -10.00 9.06
C GLU A 44 1.46 -10.53 7.73
N ILE A 45 2.74 -10.87 7.70
CA ILE A 45 3.40 -11.54 6.56
C ILE A 45 2.84 -12.95 6.37
N ALA A 46 2.66 -13.70 7.45
CA ALA A 46 2.14 -15.08 7.41
C ALA A 46 0.70 -15.17 6.87
N ASP A 47 -0.08 -14.09 6.94
CA ASP A 47 -1.42 -14.06 6.33
C ASP A 47 -1.38 -14.13 4.81
N ASP A 48 -0.22 -13.85 4.18
CA ASP A 48 -0.01 -13.96 2.73
C ASP A 48 -1.08 -13.19 1.94
N LYS A 49 -1.34 -11.94 2.36
CA LYS A 49 -2.48 -11.13 1.91
C LYS A 49 -2.11 -9.90 1.10
N VAL A 50 -0.82 -9.58 0.95
CA VAL A 50 -0.35 -8.40 0.22
C VAL A 50 0.77 -8.78 -0.73
N PHE A 51 0.58 -8.44 -2.00
CA PHE A 51 1.48 -8.74 -3.09
C PHE A 51 1.67 -7.49 -3.94
N VAL A 52 2.72 -7.49 -4.75
CA VAL A 52 2.95 -6.46 -5.76
C VAL A 52 3.06 -7.15 -7.10
N GLN A 53 2.47 -6.54 -8.14
CA GLN A 53 2.63 -7.07 -9.48
C GLN A 53 2.57 -6.05 -10.59
N GLY A 54 3.66 -5.97 -11.38
CA GLY A 54 3.71 -5.15 -12.58
C GLY A 54 3.52 -3.65 -12.30
N HIS A 55 3.28 -2.92 -13.38
CA HIS A 55 3.00 -1.50 -13.36
C HIS A 55 1.79 -1.19 -14.25
N ASP A 56 1.08 -0.11 -13.93
CA ASP A 56 0.07 0.41 -14.83
C ASP A 56 0.71 1.14 -16.04
N LYS A 57 -0.12 1.64 -16.97
CA LYS A 57 0.34 2.30 -18.20
C LYS A 57 1.19 3.55 -17.97
N ILE A 58 1.20 4.13 -16.76
CA ILE A 58 2.01 5.30 -16.40
C ILE A 58 3.14 4.96 -15.41
N GLY A 59 3.45 3.67 -15.25
CA GLY A 59 4.58 3.21 -14.46
C GLY A 59 4.35 3.26 -12.94
N ARG A 60 3.10 3.28 -12.46
CA ARG A 60 2.80 3.13 -11.03
C ARG A 60 2.83 1.65 -10.66
N PRO A 61 3.56 1.23 -9.61
CA PRO A 61 3.50 -0.15 -9.15
C PRO A 61 2.09 -0.49 -8.67
N ILE A 62 1.67 -1.73 -8.89
CA ILE A 62 0.34 -2.21 -8.50
C ILE A 62 0.49 -3.10 -7.26
N LEU A 63 -0.11 -2.65 -6.16
CA LEU A 63 -0.30 -3.41 -4.94
C LEU A 63 -1.60 -4.22 -5.06
N VAL A 64 -1.56 -5.51 -4.73
CA VAL A 64 -2.72 -6.39 -4.68
C VAL A 64 -2.94 -6.84 -3.24
N VAL A 65 -4.14 -6.61 -2.70
CA VAL A 65 -4.50 -6.92 -1.32
C VAL A 65 -5.70 -7.86 -1.29
N PHE A 66 -5.59 -8.99 -0.59
CA PHE A 66 -6.68 -9.95 -0.45
C PHE A 66 -7.45 -9.70 0.85
N GLY A 67 -8.57 -9.00 0.76
CA GLY A 67 -9.43 -8.68 1.90
C GLY A 67 -9.95 -9.93 2.62
N GLY A 68 -10.24 -11.01 1.87
CA GLY A 68 -10.69 -12.29 2.43
C GLY A 68 -9.70 -12.96 3.40
N LYS A 69 -8.41 -12.62 3.31
CA LYS A 69 -7.35 -13.15 4.18
C LYS A 69 -7.06 -12.28 5.41
N HIS A 70 -7.72 -11.12 5.55
CA HIS A 70 -7.46 -10.20 6.67
C HIS A 70 -8.33 -10.53 7.88
N PHE A 71 -7.76 -11.08 8.95
CA PHE A 71 -8.51 -11.36 10.18
C PHE A 71 -8.05 -10.46 11.34
N GLN A 72 -9.02 -10.02 12.15
CA GLN A 72 -8.74 -9.31 13.38
C GLN A 72 -7.89 -10.17 14.31
N LYS A 73 -6.74 -9.65 14.75
CA LYS A 73 -5.88 -10.33 15.72
C LYS A 73 -5.99 -9.63 17.06
N LYS A 74 -6.09 -10.42 18.13
CA LYS A 74 -6.03 -9.90 19.49
C LYS A 74 -4.70 -9.15 19.66
N ASP A 75 -4.78 -7.89 20.07
CA ASP A 75 -3.63 -6.98 20.24
C ASP A 75 -2.78 -6.77 18.95
N GLY A 76 -3.30 -7.15 17.78
CA GLY A 76 -2.57 -7.11 16.50
C GLY A 76 -2.55 -5.74 15.83
N LEU A 77 -3.26 -4.75 16.35
CA LEU A 77 -3.37 -3.43 15.69
C LEU A 77 -2.01 -2.72 15.57
N GLU A 78 -1.14 -2.84 16.56
CA GLU A 78 0.19 -2.23 16.51
C GLU A 78 1.10 -2.94 15.49
N GLU A 79 0.98 -4.25 15.35
CA GLU A 79 1.67 -4.99 14.29
C GLU A 79 1.12 -4.61 12.91
N PHE A 80 -0.20 -4.51 12.77
CA PHE A 80 -0.84 -4.05 11.54
C PHE A 80 -0.36 -2.65 11.13
N LYS A 81 -0.27 -1.69 12.06
CA LYS A 81 0.29 -0.35 11.77
C LYS A 81 1.72 -0.44 11.22
N ARG A 82 2.58 -1.24 11.87
CA ARG A 82 3.95 -1.48 11.40
C ARG A 82 3.95 -2.13 10.02
N PHE A 83 3.04 -3.05 9.76
CA PHE A 83 2.89 -3.71 8.47
C PHE A 83 2.47 -2.76 7.36
N VAL A 84 1.53 -1.85 7.60
CA VAL A 84 1.18 -0.80 6.62
C VAL A 84 2.40 0.07 6.28
N VAL A 85 3.18 0.48 7.29
CA VAL A 85 4.40 1.27 7.06
C VAL A 85 5.46 0.46 6.33
N TYR A 86 5.62 -0.83 6.66
CA TYR A 86 6.51 -1.76 5.98
C TYR A 86 6.19 -1.87 4.48
N ILE A 87 4.92 -2.09 4.13
CA ILE A 87 4.45 -2.16 2.74
C ILE A 87 4.78 -0.85 2.01
N LEU A 88 4.52 0.30 2.63
CA LEU A 88 4.77 1.60 2.02
C LEU A 88 6.24 1.89 1.82
N ASP A 89 7.09 1.53 2.78
CA ASP A 89 8.54 1.68 2.68
C ASP A 89 9.08 0.83 1.53
N LYS A 90 8.61 -0.42 1.40
CA LYS A 90 8.97 -1.33 0.30
C LYS A 90 8.52 -0.80 -1.06
N LEU A 91 7.26 -0.40 -1.20
CA LEU A 91 6.74 0.20 -2.43
C LEU A 91 7.50 1.47 -2.81
N CYS A 92 7.76 2.37 -1.84
CA CYS A 92 8.52 3.59 -2.12
C CYS A 92 9.96 3.29 -2.56
N ALA A 93 10.58 2.23 -2.05
CA ALA A 93 11.92 1.82 -2.42
C ALA A 93 12.00 1.18 -3.81
N SER A 94 10.92 0.52 -4.25
CA SER A 94 10.84 -0.12 -5.58
C SER A 94 10.43 0.83 -6.71
N MET A 95 9.98 2.05 -6.40
CA MET A 95 9.52 3.02 -7.40
C MET A 95 10.68 3.62 -8.20
N ALA A 96 10.48 3.75 -9.52
CA ALA A 96 11.39 4.47 -10.39
C ALA A 96 11.50 5.96 -10.01
N ASP A 97 12.62 6.59 -10.38
CA ASP A 97 12.86 8.00 -10.09
C ASP A 97 11.74 8.89 -10.64
N GLY A 98 11.10 9.63 -9.74
CA GLY A 98 10.00 10.54 -10.08
C GLY A 98 8.60 9.92 -9.98
N GLN A 99 8.47 8.60 -9.83
CA GLN A 99 7.20 7.98 -9.44
C GLN A 99 6.97 8.15 -7.94
N GLU A 100 5.78 8.62 -7.57
CA GLU A 100 5.40 8.92 -6.17
C GLU A 100 4.02 8.35 -5.84
N LYS A 101 3.41 7.59 -6.76
CA LYS A 101 2.07 7.02 -6.65
C LYS A 101 2.13 5.53 -6.94
N PHE A 102 1.19 4.79 -6.36
CA PHE A 102 0.93 3.38 -6.65
C PHE A 102 -0.57 3.17 -6.90
N VAL A 103 -0.91 2.04 -7.48
CA VAL A 103 -2.31 1.57 -7.62
C VAL A 103 -2.53 0.47 -6.59
N CYS A 104 -3.68 0.46 -5.93
CA CYS A 104 -4.04 -0.62 -5.01
C CYS A 104 -5.30 -1.32 -5.52
N ILE A 105 -5.21 -2.63 -5.74
CA ILE A 105 -6.33 -3.50 -6.06
C ILE A 105 -6.66 -4.28 -4.80
N VAL A 106 -7.91 -4.20 -4.34
CA VAL A 106 -8.38 -4.97 -3.19
C VAL A 106 -9.34 -6.05 -3.68
N GLU A 107 -8.92 -7.31 -3.57
CA GLU A 107 -9.74 -8.48 -3.85
C GLU A 107 -10.65 -8.78 -2.66
N LEU A 108 -11.96 -8.70 -2.88
CA LEU A 108 -12.97 -8.85 -1.83
C LEU A 108 -13.61 -10.25 -1.84
N LYS A 109 -13.20 -11.15 -2.73
CA LYS A 109 -13.61 -12.56 -2.65
C LYS A 109 -13.27 -13.14 -1.28
N GLY A 110 -14.28 -13.68 -0.60
CA GLY A 110 -14.16 -14.23 0.75
C GLY A 110 -14.18 -13.19 1.87
N TRP A 111 -14.32 -11.90 1.56
CA TRP A 111 -14.55 -10.86 2.56
C TRP A 111 -16.00 -10.90 3.08
N GLY A 112 -16.17 -10.70 4.38
CA GLY A 112 -17.44 -10.79 5.08
C GLY A 112 -17.33 -10.26 6.52
N TYR A 113 -18.34 -10.53 7.34
CA TYR A 113 -18.42 -9.95 8.68
C TYR A 113 -17.27 -10.40 9.61
N SER A 114 -16.84 -11.67 9.52
CA SER A 114 -15.82 -12.25 10.40
C SER A 114 -14.39 -11.75 10.13
N ASN A 115 -14.13 -11.20 8.94
CA ASN A 115 -12.84 -10.68 8.49
C ASN A 115 -12.92 -9.19 8.09
N SER A 116 -13.95 -8.49 8.58
CA SER A 116 -14.07 -7.03 8.49
C SER A 116 -13.44 -6.39 9.72
N ASP A 117 -12.34 -5.65 9.53
CA ASP A 117 -11.65 -4.92 10.61
C ASP A 117 -11.70 -3.41 10.36
N VAL A 118 -12.78 -2.80 10.83
CA VAL A 118 -12.98 -1.34 10.74
C VAL A 118 -11.84 -0.56 11.41
N ARG A 119 -11.27 -1.08 12.51
CA ARG A 119 -10.18 -0.39 13.22
C ARG A 119 -8.90 -0.39 12.40
N ALA A 120 -8.56 -1.53 11.79
CA ALA A 120 -7.46 -1.64 10.86
C ALA A 120 -7.67 -0.74 9.65
N TYR A 121 -8.86 -0.68 9.06
CA TYR A 121 -9.14 0.18 7.90
C TYR A 121 -8.95 1.67 8.22
N ILE A 122 -9.54 2.15 9.31
CA ILE A 122 -9.37 3.56 9.75
C ILE A 122 -7.87 3.85 9.97
N THR A 123 -7.16 2.92 10.57
CA THR A 123 -5.73 3.06 10.86
C THR A 123 -4.90 3.11 9.57
N GLY A 124 -5.14 2.18 8.63
CA GLY A 124 -4.49 2.17 7.32
C GLY A 124 -4.76 3.46 6.55
N LEU A 125 -6.02 3.90 6.50
CA LEU A 125 -6.41 5.16 5.86
C LEU A 125 -5.76 6.37 6.52
N SER A 126 -5.61 6.39 7.85
CA SER A 126 -4.94 7.50 8.56
C SER A 126 -3.46 7.63 8.20
N ILE A 127 -2.79 6.51 7.89
CA ILE A 127 -1.39 6.46 7.44
C ILE A 127 -1.30 6.83 5.96
N LEU A 128 -2.22 6.30 5.14
CA LEU A 128 -2.18 6.36 3.68
C LEU A 128 -2.79 7.64 3.08
N GLN A 129 -3.65 8.35 3.81
CA GLN A 129 -4.50 9.43 3.28
C GLN A 129 -5.12 9.05 1.91
N MET A 130 -5.72 7.85 1.83
CA MET A 130 -6.25 7.28 0.58
C MET A 130 -7.53 7.97 0.10
N VAL A 131 -7.65 8.14 -1.22
CA VAL A 131 -8.89 8.47 -1.92
C VAL A 131 -9.47 7.16 -2.46
N PHE A 132 -10.69 6.80 -2.05
CA PHE A 132 -11.39 5.61 -2.52
C PHE A 132 -12.15 5.90 -3.82
N VAL A 133 -12.08 4.98 -4.79
CA VAL A 133 -12.92 4.99 -5.99
C VAL A 133 -13.62 3.63 -6.07
N GLU A 134 -14.92 3.62 -5.81
CA GLU A 134 -15.76 2.44 -5.98
C GLU A 134 -16.13 2.29 -7.46
N ASN A 135 -15.88 1.13 -8.08
CA ASN A 135 -16.42 0.88 -9.42
C ASN A 135 -16.83 -0.58 -9.62
N LYS A 136 -18.05 -0.79 -10.13
CA LYS A 136 -18.65 -2.11 -10.43
C LYS A 136 -18.10 -2.75 -11.70
N LYS A 137 -17.02 -2.20 -12.27
CA LYS A 137 -16.40 -2.63 -13.53
C LYS A 137 -14.89 -2.85 -13.40
N VAL A 138 -14.46 -3.45 -12.29
CA VAL A 138 -13.03 -3.69 -11.98
C VAL A 138 -12.25 -4.19 -13.19
N LYS A 139 -12.73 -5.23 -13.90
CA LYS A 139 -12.02 -5.78 -15.07
C LYS A 139 -11.82 -4.76 -16.21
N SER A 140 -12.87 -4.05 -16.63
CA SER A 140 -12.73 -3.09 -17.74
C SER A 140 -11.93 -1.85 -17.33
N THR A 141 -12.02 -1.41 -16.06
CA THR A 141 -11.18 -0.32 -15.53
C THR A 141 -9.71 -0.74 -15.45
N LEU A 142 -9.43 -1.98 -15.06
CA LEU A 142 -8.07 -2.51 -15.09
C LEU A 142 -7.54 -2.60 -16.52
N GLU A 143 -8.34 -3.03 -17.50
CA GLU A 143 -7.93 -3.08 -18.92
C GLU A 143 -7.74 -1.68 -19.55
N GLU A 144 -8.50 -0.68 -19.09
CA GLU A 144 -8.34 0.73 -19.47
C GLU A 144 -7.02 1.32 -18.95
N ASP A 145 -6.60 0.97 -17.74
CA ASP A 145 -5.45 1.60 -17.05
C ASP A 145 -4.16 0.76 -17.03
N ILE A 146 -4.25 -0.56 -17.22
CA ILE A 146 -3.15 -1.53 -17.09
C ILE A 146 -3.05 -2.34 -18.38
N ASP A 147 -1.83 -2.59 -18.86
CA ASP A 147 -1.59 -3.47 -20.00
C ASP A 147 -1.90 -4.93 -19.61
N GLU A 148 -2.51 -5.71 -20.51
CA GLU A 148 -2.85 -7.11 -20.24
C GLU A 148 -1.62 -7.95 -19.84
N ASN A 149 -0.44 -7.63 -20.36
CA ASN A 149 0.81 -8.30 -20.00
C ASN A 149 1.31 -7.91 -18.59
N GLN A 150 0.73 -6.88 -17.97
CA GLN A 150 1.01 -6.46 -16.60
C GLN A 150 -0.03 -6.99 -15.60
N LEU A 151 -1.10 -7.64 -16.07
CA LEU A 151 -2.10 -8.21 -15.19
C LEU A 151 -1.59 -9.49 -14.49
N PRO A 152 -1.91 -9.66 -13.20
CA PRO A 152 -1.73 -10.93 -12.51
C PRO A 152 -2.48 -12.09 -13.18
N GLU A 153 -1.92 -13.30 -13.08
CA GLU A 153 -2.57 -14.55 -13.55
C GLU A 153 -3.99 -14.73 -12.99
N ILE A 154 -4.20 -14.33 -11.73
CA ILE A 154 -5.51 -14.41 -11.05
C ILE A 154 -6.61 -13.57 -11.73
N TYR A 155 -6.23 -12.58 -12.54
CA TYR A 155 -7.14 -11.73 -13.31
C TYR A 155 -7.12 -12.04 -14.81
N GLY A 156 -6.48 -13.14 -15.22
CA GLY A 156 -6.37 -13.57 -16.61
C GLY A 156 -5.13 -13.05 -17.35
N GLY A 157 -4.19 -12.43 -16.65
CA GLY A 157 -2.90 -12.02 -17.22
C GLY A 157 -1.84 -13.13 -17.17
N LYS A 158 -0.56 -12.75 -17.26
CA LYS A 158 0.58 -13.69 -17.35
C LYS A 158 1.57 -13.60 -16.20
N LEU A 159 1.32 -12.70 -15.26
CA LEU A 159 2.28 -12.39 -14.21
C LEU A 159 1.93 -13.07 -12.88
N GLN A 160 2.90 -13.78 -12.31
CA GLN A 160 2.78 -14.35 -10.97
C GLN A 160 2.95 -13.28 -9.91
N LEU A 161 2.08 -13.29 -8.89
CA LEU A 161 2.15 -12.36 -7.78
C LEU A 161 3.47 -12.51 -7.01
N VAL A 162 4.15 -11.39 -6.76
CA VAL A 162 5.34 -11.34 -5.89
C VAL A 162 4.92 -10.87 -4.50
N ALA A 163 5.30 -11.61 -3.46
CA ALA A 163 4.98 -11.23 -2.10
C ALA A 163 5.73 -9.95 -1.70
N ILE A 164 5.10 -9.09 -0.87
CA ILE A 164 5.66 -7.77 -0.54
C ILE A 164 7.03 -7.83 0.14
N GLN A 165 7.36 -8.95 0.80
CA GLN A 165 8.68 -9.15 1.41
C GLN A 165 9.81 -9.39 0.42
N ASP A 166 9.49 -9.81 -0.80
CA ASP A 166 10.46 -10.26 -1.81
C ASP A 166 10.82 -9.18 -2.83
N ILE A 167 10.24 -7.98 -2.72
CA ILE A 167 10.55 -6.81 -3.56
C ILE A 167 11.58 -5.85 -2.93
#